data_AF-A0A357KYK8-F1
#
_entry.id   AF-A0A357KYK8-F1
#
_cell.length_a   1.000
_cell.length_b   1.000
_cell.length_c   1.000
_cell.angle_alpha   90.00
_cell.angle_beta   90.00
_cell.angle_gamma   90.00
#
_symmetry.space_group_name_H-M   'P 1'
#
loop_
_entity.id
_entity.type
_entity.pdbx_description
1 polymer ?
#
loop_
_entity_poly.entity_id
_entity_poly.type
_entity_poly.pdbx_seq_one_letter_code
_entity_poly.pdbx_strand_id
1 'polypeptide(L)'
;MDLQQRIAQFENMAQADPENEMAHFSLAGAYAQAERFADAADAYLRCTQVNPGMSKAFQLAGETLLRLGDQARAAEVLARGYEVAALKGDLMPKRAIADLLKSIGRPVPEVAGADTTAEALIASGAFVCHKTGRPGHQMDRPPFRGPVGQWVHQHISRETFDEWIRQGTKVINELRLDLSRDQDADTYDRYMREYLGIDDALHARLRSSK
;
A
#
# COMPACT_ATOMS: atom_id res chain seq x y z
N MET A 1 -4.25 -20.93 5.77
CA MET A 1 -3.62 -21.34 4.49
C MET A 1 -2.12 -21.30 4.67
N ASP A 2 -1.42 -22.37 4.32
CA ASP A 2 0.05 -22.40 4.38
C ASP A 2 0.65 -21.48 3.31
N LEU A 3 1.87 -20.99 3.54
CA LEU A 3 2.58 -20.05 2.66
C LEU A 3 2.76 -20.62 1.25
N GLN A 4 3.07 -21.91 1.11
CA GLN A 4 3.23 -22.54 -0.20
C GLN A 4 1.91 -22.60 -0.98
N GLN A 5 0.80 -22.86 -0.29
CA GLN A 5 -0.51 -22.85 -0.92
C GLN A 5 -0.89 -21.44 -1.39
N ARG A 6 -0.56 -20.39 -0.60
CA ARG A 6 -0.77 -18.99 -0.99
C ARG A 6 0.03 -18.63 -2.24
N ILE A 7 1.29 -19.03 -2.31
CA ILE A 7 2.14 -18.82 -3.49
C ILE A 7 1.48 -19.46 -4.72
N ALA A 8 1.17 -20.76 -4.65
CA ALA A 8 0.55 -21.48 -5.77
C ALA A 8 -0.77 -20.86 -6.22
N GLN A 9 -1.60 -20.38 -5.29
CA GLN A 9 -2.83 -19.67 -5.62
C GLN A 9 -2.55 -18.40 -6.44
N PHE A 10 -1.65 -17.54 -5.97
CA PHE A 10 -1.36 -16.29 -6.68
C PHE A 10 -0.56 -16.48 -7.96
N GLU A 11 0.27 -17.52 -8.06
CA GLU A 11 0.90 -17.94 -9.32
C GLU A 11 -0.17 -18.28 -10.37
N ASN A 12 -1.16 -19.09 -9.99
CA ASN A 12 -2.26 -19.42 -10.90
C ASN A 12 -3.07 -18.19 -11.31
N MET A 13 -3.32 -17.25 -10.40
CA MET A 13 -4.02 -15.99 -10.72
C MET A 13 -3.20 -15.13 -11.69
N ALA A 14 -1.90 -14.95 -11.42
CA ALA A 14 -1.01 -14.15 -12.26
C ALA A 14 -0.77 -14.78 -13.64
N GLN A 15 -0.84 -16.11 -13.75
CA GLN A 15 -0.80 -16.83 -15.02
C GLN A 15 -2.11 -16.70 -15.80
N ALA A 16 -3.25 -16.80 -15.11
CA ALA A 16 -4.57 -16.68 -15.74
C ALA A 16 -4.83 -15.25 -16.25
N ASP A 17 -4.36 -14.25 -15.52
CA ASP A 17 -4.40 -12.85 -15.92
C ASP A 17 -3.06 -12.15 -15.65
N PRO A 18 -2.18 -12.05 -16.67
CA PRO A 18 -0.88 -11.40 -16.57
C PRO A 18 -0.93 -9.88 -16.33
N GLU A 19 -2.10 -9.25 -16.45
CA GLU A 19 -2.34 -7.82 -16.18
C GLU A 19 -3.07 -7.59 -14.85
N ASN A 20 -3.26 -8.64 -14.04
CA ASN A 20 -3.85 -8.51 -12.72
C ASN A 20 -2.83 -7.96 -11.71
N GLU A 21 -2.90 -6.67 -11.40
CA GLU A 21 -1.98 -6.01 -10.49
C GLU A 21 -2.00 -6.62 -9.08
N MET A 22 -3.17 -7.09 -8.64
CA MET A 22 -3.36 -7.68 -7.32
C MET A 22 -2.72 -9.06 -7.22
N ALA A 23 -2.86 -9.88 -8.27
CA ALA A 23 -2.22 -11.19 -8.32
C ALA A 23 -0.69 -11.06 -8.20
N HIS A 24 -0.08 -10.18 -9.01
CA HIS A 24 1.36 -9.94 -8.94
C HIS A 24 1.79 -9.38 -7.57
N PHE A 25 1.02 -8.45 -6.98
CA PHE A 25 1.39 -7.82 -5.71
C PHE A 25 1.31 -8.81 -4.55
N SER A 26 0.23 -9.58 -4.49
CA SER A 26 0.03 -10.59 -3.46
C SER A 26 0.98 -11.78 -3.62
N LEU A 27 1.32 -12.14 -4.85
CA LEU A 27 2.37 -13.13 -5.14
C LEU A 27 3.73 -12.65 -4.64
N ALA A 28 4.11 -11.40 -4.95
CA ALA A 28 5.36 -10.81 -4.50
C ALA A 28 5.48 -10.77 -2.97
N GLY A 29 4.40 -10.40 -2.28
CA GLY A 29 4.34 -10.45 -0.82
C GLY A 29 4.49 -11.87 -0.26
N ALA A 30 3.89 -12.87 -0.90
CA ALA A 30 4.06 -14.27 -0.52
C ALA A 30 5.49 -14.77 -0.77
N TYR A 31 6.10 -14.43 -1.89
CA TYR A 31 7.51 -14.74 -2.15
C TYR A 31 8.44 -14.07 -1.14
N ALA A 32 8.21 -12.80 -0.80
CA ALA A 32 9.02 -12.08 0.18
C ALA A 32 8.92 -12.72 1.57
N GLN A 33 7.72 -13.15 1.98
CA GLN A 33 7.51 -13.89 3.23
C GLN A 33 8.21 -15.25 3.23
N ALA A 34 8.35 -15.89 2.06
CA ALA A 34 9.09 -17.13 1.88
C ALA A 34 10.60 -16.92 1.69
N GLU A 35 11.10 -15.69 1.87
CA GLU A 35 12.50 -15.29 1.63
C GLU A 35 13.01 -15.55 0.20
N ARG A 36 12.08 -15.73 -0.74
CA ARG A 36 12.36 -15.83 -2.18
C ARG A 36 12.49 -14.42 -2.77
N PHE A 37 13.51 -13.69 -2.34
CA PHE A 37 13.64 -12.26 -2.66
C PHE A 37 13.79 -11.97 -4.16
N ALA A 38 14.43 -12.85 -4.93
CA ALA A 38 14.54 -12.70 -6.38
C ALA A 38 13.16 -12.71 -7.05
N ASP A 39 12.37 -13.74 -6.78
CA ASP A 39 11.02 -13.89 -7.31
C ASP A 39 10.10 -12.75 -6.82
N ALA A 40 10.24 -12.34 -5.56
CA ALA A 40 9.50 -11.23 -5.00
C ALA A 40 9.82 -9.89 -5.70
N ALA A 41 11.08 -9.62 -5.98
CA ALA A 41 11.50 -8.40 -6.67
C ALA A 41 10.90 -8.35 -8.08
N ASP A 42 10.97 -9.46 -8.83
CA ASP A 42 10.43 -9.54 -10.18
C ASP A 42 8.91 -9.38 -10.20
N ALA A 43 8.20 -10.02 -9.27
CA ALA A 43 6.75 -9.88 -9.13
C ALA A 43 6.32 -8.45 -8.73
N TYR A 44 7.03 -7.80 -7.80
CA TYR A 44 6.75 -6.38 -7.48
C TYR A 44 7.06 -5.46 -8.66
N LEU A 45 8.16 -5.69 -9.39
CA LEU A 45 8.48 -4.93 -10.59
C LEU A 45 7.39 -5.10 -11.65
N ARG A 46 6.83 -6.31 -11.81
CA ARG A 46 5.68 -6.52 -12.69
C ARG A 46 4.47 -5.69 -12.28
N CYS A 47 4.19 -5.55 -10.98
CA CYS A 47 3.15 -4.65 -10.49
C CYS A 47 3.38 -3.20 -10.93
N THR A 48 4.63 -2.72 -10.91
CA THR A 48 4.95 -1.35 -11.34
C THR A 48 4.78 -1.13 -12.85
N GLN A 49 4.84 -2.19 -13.65
CA GLN A 49 4.59 -2.14 -15.09
C GLN A 49 3.10 -2.13 -15.39
N VAL A 50 2.34 -3.00 -14.73
CA VAL A 50 0.89 -3.14 -14.88
C VAL A 50 0.15 -1.93 -14.30
N ASN A 51 0.55 -1.49 -13.11
CA ASN A 51 0.02 -0.31 -12.43
C ASN A 51 1.14 0.67 -12.07
N PRO A 52 1.50 1.58 -13.00
CA PRO A 52 2.54 2.59 -12.78
C PRO A 52 2.24 3.58 -11.64
N GLY A 53 1.00 3.64 -11.15
CA GLY A 53 0.58 4.50 -10.03
C GLY A 53 0.62 3.82 -8.65
N MET A 54 1.07 2.56 -8.58
CA MET A 54 1.16 1.81 -7.33
C MET A 54 2.48 2.09 -6.61
N SER A 55 2.60 3.27 -5.98
CA SER A 55 3.79 3.71 -5.24
C SER A 55 4.32 2.67 -4.23
N LYS A 56 3.42 1.90 -3.61
CA LYS A 56 3.78 0.83 -2.66
C LYS A 56 4.52 -0.34 -3.33
N ALA A 57 4.21 -0.67 -4.58
CA ALA A 57 4.93 -1.70 -5.32
C ALA A 57 6.39 -1.28 -5.60
N PHE A 58 6.62 -0.01 -5.94
CA PHE A 58 7.99 0.51 -6.07
C PHE A 58 8.77 0.46 -4.75
N GLN A 59 8.13 0.85 -3.63
CA GLN A 59 8.74 0.75 -2.30
C GLN A 59 9.20 -0.69 -2.03
N LEU A 60 8.30 -1.66 -2.16
CA LEU A 60 8.57 -3.05 -1.81
C LEU A 60 9.55 -3.70 -2.80
N ALA A 61 9.47 -3.39 -4.09
CA ALA A 61 10.48 -3.80 -5.07
C ALA A 61 11.88 -3.32 -4.68
N GLY A 62 12.01 -2.03 -4.36
CA GLY A 62 13.27 -1.44 -3.92
C GLY A 62 13.83 -2.09 -2.65
N GLU A 63 13.00 -2.23 -1.62
CA GLU A 63 13.37 -2.91 -0.37
C GLU A 63 13.85 -4.36 -0.62
N THR A 64 13.16 -5.07 -1.52
CA THR A 64 13.48 -6.46 -1.86
C THR A 64 14.80 -6.54 -2.65
N LEU A 65 15.05 -5.61 -3.58
CA LEU A 65 16.31 -5.51 -4.31
C LEU A 65 17.49 -5.20 -3.37
N LEU A 66 17.27 -4.39 -2.33
CA LEU A 66 18.29 -4.17 -1.29
C LEU A 66 18.60 -5.44 -0.50
N ARG A 67 17.58 -6.25 -0.19
CA ARG A 67 17.78 -7.56 0.45
C ARG A 67 18.59 -8.53 -0.42
N LEU A 68 18.52 -8.40 -1.74
CA LEU A 68 19.35 -9.14 -2.70
C LEU A 68 20.76 -8.57 -2.87
N GLY A 69 21.06 -7.39 -2.29
CA GLY A 69 22.32 -6.68 -2.50
C GLY A 69 22.41 -5.92 -3.82
N ASP A 70 21.33 -5.86 -4.61
CA ASP A 70 21.27 -5.13 -5.89
C ASP A 70 20.94 -3.64 -5.65
N GLN A 71 21.87 -2.96 -4.99
CA GLN A 71 21.71 -1.56 -4.59
C GLN A 71 21.54 -0.62 -5.80
N ALA A 72 22.14 -0.95 -6.94
CA ALA A 72 22.04 -0.14 -8.15
C ALA A 72 20.60 -0.12 -8.68
N ARG A 73 20.00 -1.29 -8.90
CA ARG A 73 18.60 -1.37 -9.36
C ARG A 73 17.62 -0.87 -8.30
N ALA A 74 17.88 -1.16 -7.02
CA ALA A 74 17.06 -0.63 -5.94
C ALA A 74 16.98 0.90 -5.98
N ALA A 75 18.11 1.59 -6.16
CA ALA A 75 18.14 3.05 -6.21
C ALA A 75 17.29 3.62 -7.37
N GLU A 76 17.33 3.00 -8.55
CA GLU A 76 16.55 3.42 -9.72
C GLU A 76 15.04 3.24 -9.47
N VAL A 77 14.65 2.07 -8.96
CA VAL A 77 13.26 1.73 -8.67
C VAL A 77 12.70 2.62 -7.56
N LEU A 78 13.48 2.86 -6.51
CA LEU A 78 13.11 3.75 -5.41
C LEU A 78 12.99 5.20 -5.88
N ALA A 79 13.90 5.72 -6.69
CA ALA A 79 13.80 7.09 -7.21
C ALA A 79 12.50 7.29 -8.01
N ARG A 80 12.19 6.38 -8.94
CA ARG A 80 10.93 6.42 -9.69
C ARG A 80 9.71 6.26 -8.76
N GLY A 81 9.79 5.36 -7.78
CA GLY A 81 8.74 5.19 -6.78
C GLY A 81 8.47 6.45 -5.96
N TYR A 82 9.53 7.19 -5.62
CA TYR A 82 9.42 8.45 -4.87
C TYR A 82 8.65 9.50 -5.68
N GLU A 83 8.97 9.65 -6.97
CA GLU A 83 8.29 10.56 -7.87
C GLU A 83 6.80 10.21 -8.01
N VAL A 84 6.49 8.94 -8.26
CA VAL A 84 5.10 8.44 -8.33
C VAL A 84 4.36 8.74 -7.02
N ALA A 85 4.99 8.45 -5.88
CA ALA A 85 4.40 8.70 -4.57
C ALA A 85 4.17 10.19 -4.31
N ALA A 86 5.11 11.05 -4.68
CA ALA A 86 5.00 12.50 -4.50
C ALA A 86 3.89 13.11 -5.36
N LEU A 87 3.83 12.73 -6.64
CA LEU A 87 2.80 13.22 -7.57
C LEU A 87 1.40 12.77 -7.16
N LYS A 88 1.26 11.52 -6.71
CA LYS A 88 -0.01 10.98 -6.23
C LYS A 88 -0.39 11.43 -4.81
N GLY A 89 0.59 11.89 -4.04
CA GLY A 89 0.40 12.21 -2.63
C GLY A 89 0.29 10.96 -1.76
N ASP A 90 0.96 9.87 -2.12
CA ASP A 90 1.05 8.69 -1.28
C ASP A 90 2.15 8.92 -0.23
N LEU A 91 1.84 9.64 0.85
CA LEU A 91 2.81 10.08 1.86
C LEU A 91 3.57 8.90 2.51
N MET A 92 2.87 7.81 2.82
CA MET A 92 3.49 6.64 3.45
C MET A 92 4.58 6.01 2.56
N PRO A 93 4.30 5.56 1.32
CA PRO A 93 5.34 5.16 0.37
C PRO A 93 6.40 6.23 0.13
N LYS A 94 6.03 7.52 -0.02
CA LYS A 94 6.98 8.62 -0.25
C LYS A 94 8.03 8.68 0.86
N ARG A 95 7.61 8.63 2.13
CA ARG A 95 8.49 8.65 3.30
C ARG A 95 9.36 7.40 3.38
N ALA A 96 8.75 6.22 3.28
CA ALA A 96 9.49 4.96 3.34
C ALA A 96 10.56 4.86 2.25
N ILE A 97 10.23 5.27 1.02
CA ILE A 97 11.18 5.30 -0.10
C ILE A 97 12.31 6.31 0.14
N ALA A 98 12.01 7.51 0.65
CA ALA A 98 13.05 8.48 0.99
C ALA A 98 14.03 7.95 2.04
N ASP A 99 13.53 7.25 3.07
CA ASP A 99 14.37 6.67 4.11
C ASP A 99 15.24 5.54 3.55
N LEU A 100 14.72 4.71 2.65
CA LEU A 100 15.48 3.68 1.94
C LEU A 100 16.58 4.29 1.03
N LEU A 101 16.28 5.37 0.29
CA LEU A 101 17.28 6.04 -0.54
C LEU A 101 18.41 6.63 0.31
N LYS A 102 18.08 7.28 1.43
CA LYS A 102 19.06 7.82 2.37
C LYS A 102 19.92 6.73 3.00
N SER A 103 19.34 5.58 3.36
CA SER A 103 20.09 4.49 4.00
C SER A 103 21.17 3.89 3.08
N ILE A 104 20.99 3.96 1.77
CA ILE A 104 21.98 3.55 0.77
C ILE A 104 22.84 4.70 0.22
N GLY A 105 22.77 5.88 0.86
CA GLY A 105 23.55 7.06 0.48
C GLY A 105 23.16 7.69 -0.87
N ARG A 106 21.93 7.45 -1.35
CA ARG A 106 21.41 8.03 -2.59
C ARG A 106 20.55 9.27 -2.30
N PRO A 107 20.64 10.32 -3.14
CA PRO A 107 19.82 11.51 -2.95
C PRO A 107 18.34 11.19 -3.18
N VAL A 108 17.47 11.87 -2.42
CA VAL A 108 16.03 11.83 -2.64
C VAL A 108 15.69 12.78 -3.80
N PRO A 109 14.96 12.34 -4.84
CA PRO A 109 14.57 13.22 -5.94
C PRO A 109 13.75 14.42 -5.46
N GLU A 110 13.97 15.58 -6.07
CA GLU A 110 13.13 16.75 -5.87
C GLU A 110 11.94 16.71 -6.83
N VAL A 111 10.71 16.83 -6.31
CA VAL A 111 9.49 16.78 -7.11
C VAL A 111 8.74 18.10 -6.99
N ALA A 112 8.87 18.94 -8.02
CA ALA A 112 8.22 20.25 -8.05
C ALA A 112 6.68 20.15 -8.00
N GLY A 113 6.06 20.99 -7.17
CA GLY A 113 4.59 21.17 -7.13
C GLY A 113 3.81 20.23 -6.21
N ALA A 114 4.45 19.26 -5.55
CA ALA A 114 3.76 18.33 -4.65
C ALA A 114 3.45 18.92 -3.26
N ASP A 115 4.32 19.79 -2.74
CA ASP A 115 4.26 20.24 -1.34
C ASP A 115 3.56 21.61 -1.18
N THR A 116 3.68 22.53 -2.14
CA THR A 116 3.19 23.93 -2.04
C THR A 116 1.66 24.06 -1.92
N THR A 117 0.90 23.21 -2.61
CA THR A 117 -0.57 23.27 -2.62
C THR A 117 -1.16 22.60 -1.38
N ALA A 118 -0.51 21.55 -0.89
CA ALA A 118 -0.91 20.87 0.34
C ALA A 118 -0.64 21.76 1.56
N GLU A 119 0.52 22.42 1.61
CA GLU A 119 0.91 23.33 2.71
C GLU A 119 -0.07 24.50 2.89
N ALA A 120 -0.50 25.15 1.80
CA ALA A 120 -1.44 26.27 1.87
C ALA A 120 -2.83 25.86 2.42
N LEU A 121 -3.33 24.69 2.03
CA LEU A 121 -4.60 24.13 2.49
C LEU A 121 -4.51 23.56 3.91
N ILE A 122 -3.36 23.01 4.31
CA ILE A 122 -3.10 22.63 5.71
C ILE A 122 -3.13 23.88 6.60
N ALA A 123 -2.50 24.97 6.15
CA ALA A 123 -2.47 26.23 6.89
C ALA A 123 -3.87 26.85 7.09
N SER A 124 -4.84 26.52 6.23
CA SER A 124 -6.24 26.96 6.41
C SER A 124 -7.04 26.11 7.42
N GLY A 125 -6.40 25.15 8.11
CA GLY A 125 -7.05 24.27 9.07
C GLY A 125 -7.86 23.12 8.45
N ALA A 126 -7.58 22.77 7.19
CA ALA A 126 -8.27 21.66 6.53
C ALA A 126 -7.94 20.31 7.19
N PHE A 127 -8.90 19.38 7.17
CA PHE A 127 -8.68 18.00 7.64
C PHE A 127 -7.62 17.32 6.77
N VAL A 128 -6.62 16.71 7.39
CA VAL A 128 -5.48 16.09 6.68
C VAL A 128 -5.57 14.58 6.78
N CYS A 129 -5.57 13.91 5.63
CA CYS A 129 -5.56 12.46 5.57
C CYS A 129 -4.20 11.89 6.00
N HIS A 130 -4.20 10.93 6.91
CA HIS A 130 -3.02 10.25 7.43
C HIS A 130 -2.27 9.45 6.35
N LYS A 131 -2.99 8.78 5.45
CA LYS A 131 -2.39 7.98 4.36
C LYS A 131 -1.69 8.86 3.32
N THR A 132 -2.35 9.95 2.91
CA THR A 132 -1.90 10.77 1.78
C THR A 132 -1.16 12.04 2.20
N GLY A 133 -1.31 12.48 3.45
CA GLY A 133 -0.78 13.76 3.92
C GLY A 133 -1.46 14.98 3.27
N ARG A 134 -2.50 14.77 2.47
CA ARG A 134 -3.20 15.83 1.76
C ARG A 134 -4.46 16.27 2.51
N PRO A 135 -4.84 17.55 2.40
CA PRO A 135 -6.16 18.02 2.76
C PRO A 135 -7.25 17.18 2.07
N GLY A 136 -8.32 16.89 2.79
CA GLY A 136 -9.48 16.18 2.26
C GLY A 136 -10.69 16.39 3.16
N HIS A 137 -11.81 15.75 2.81
CA HIS A 137 -13.03 15.88 3.60
C HIS A 137 -13.05 14.86 4.73
N GLN A 138 -13.43 15.30 5.93
CA GLN A 138 -13.76 14.36 7.00
C GLN A 138 -15.08 13.64 6.66
N MET A 139 -15.19 12.37 7.01
CA MET A 139 -16.44 11.62 6.89
C MET A 139 -17.45 12.08 7.95
N ASP A 140 -18.76 11.95 7.69
CA ASP A 140 -19.79 12.39 8.64
C ASP A 140 -19.92 11.48 9.87
N ARG A 141 -19.53 10.21 9.70
CA ARG A 141 -19.58 9.17 10.73
C ARG A 141 -18.57 8.08 10.44
N PRO A 142 -18.21 7.24 11.43
CA PRO A 142 -17.43 6.03 11.21
C PRO A 142 -18.01 5.14 10.11
N PRO A 143 -17.19 4.66 9.16
CA PRO A 143 -17.65 3.84 8.04
C PRO A 143 -18.18 2.46 8.49
N PHE A 144 -17.70 1.97 9.62
CA PHE A 144 -18.17 0.73 10.26
C PHE A 144 -17.94 0.79 11.77
N ARG A 145 -18.50 -0.17 12.50
CA ARG A 145 -18.46 -0.20 13.97
C ARG A 145 -17.08 -0.63 14.50
N GLY A 146 -16.75 -0.14 15.69
CA GLY A 146 -15.56 -0.54 16.44
C GLY A 146 -14.38 0.45 16.36
N PRO A 147 -13.28 0.16 17.07
CA PRO A 147 -12.15 1.08 17.21
C PRO A 147 -11.45 1.41 15.88
N VAL A 148 -11.36 0.43 14.97
CA VAL A 148 -10.77 0.65 13.64
C VAL A 148 -11.62 1.63 12.83
N GLY A 149 -12.95 1.48 12.82
CA GLY A 149 -13.83 2.40 12.11
C GLY A 149 -13.77 3.83 12.67
N GLN A 150 -13.63 3.97 14.00
CA GLN A 150 -13.42 5.27 14.65
C GLN A 150 -12.08 5.89 14.28
N TRP A 151 -11.00 5.08 14.23
CA TRP A 151 -9.70 5.56 13.79
C TRP A 151 -9.73 6.04 12.33
N VAL A 152 -10.36 5.27 11.44
CA VAL A 152 -10.52 5.64 10.02
C VAL A 152 -11.27 6.97 9.90
N HIS A 153 -12.35 7.17 10.65
CA HIS A 153 -13.08 8.44 10.69
C HIS A 153 -12.24 9.65 11.12
N GLN A 154 -11.32 9.45 12.07
CA GLN A 154 -10.50 10.53 12.61
C GLN A 154 -9.25 10.84 11.78
N HIS A 155 -8.78 9.89 10.97
CA HIS A 155 -7.46 9.99 10.34
C HIS A 155 -7.49 9.83 8.82
N ILE A 156 -8.55 9.30 8.23
CA ILE A 156 -8.63 9.04 6.80
C ILE A 156 -9.69 9.94 6.18
N SER A 157 -9.34 10.61 5.08
CA SER A 157 -10.28 11.43 4.31
C SER A 157 -11.33 10.56 3.61
N ARG A 158 -12.50 11.14 3.37
CA ARG A 158 -13.59 10.52 2.59
C ARG A 158 -13.09 10.03 1.24
N GLU A 159 -12.32 10.84 0.52
CA GLU A 159 -11.77 10.51 -0.79
C GLU A 159 -10.89 9.25 -0.74
N THR A 160 -10.02 9.17 0.26
CA THR A 160 -9.15 8.01 0.46
C THR A 160 -9.96 6.76 0.82
N PHE A 161 -11.01 6.91 1.62
CA PHE A 161 -11.87 5.78 1.97
C PHE A 161 -12.72 5.32 0.78
N ASP A 162 -13.24 6.24 -0.04
CA ASP A 162 -13.97 5.91 -1.26
C ASP A 162 -13.09 5.23 -2.32
N GLU A 163 -11.81 5.63 -2.42
CA GLU A 163 -10.80 4.90 -3.18
C GLU A 163 -10.61 3.48 -2.67
N TRP A 164 -10.52 3.31 -1.33
CA TRP A 164 -10.48 1.98 -0.74
C TRP A 164 -11.71 1.16 -1.12
N ILE A 165 -12.94 1.70 -1.06
CA ILE A 165 -14.14 0.95 -1.43
C ILE A 165 -14.06 0.41 -2.86
N ARG A 166 -13.61 1.23 -3.82
CA ARG A 166 -13.41 0.78 -5.21
C ARG A 166 -12.36 -0.32 -5.31
N GLN A 167 -11.25 -0.20 -4.58
CA GLN A 167 -10.22 -1.24 -4.54
C GLN A 167 -10.73 -2.51 -3.85
N GLY A 168 -11.49 -2.38 -2.77
CA GLY A 168 -12.08 -3.46 -2.01
C GLY A 168 -13.05 -4.30 -2.85
N THR A 169 -13.84 -3.67 -3.72
CA THR A 169 -14.67 -4.40 -4.68
C THR A 169 -13.84 -5.31 -5.58
N LYS A 170 -12.67 -4.84 -6.06
CA LYS A 170 -11.75 -5.71 -6.80
C LYS A 170 -11.26 -6.87 -5.94
N VAL A 171 -10.87 -6.61 -4.69
CA VAL A 171 -10.39 -7.67 -3.77
C VAL A 171 -11.44 -8.77 -3.61
N ILE A 172 -12.71 -8.40 -3.45
CA ILE A 172 -13.82 -9.35 -3.34
C ILE A 172 -13.95 -10.19 -4.62
N ASN A 173 -13.91 -9.54 -5.79
CA ASN A 173 -14.09 -10.23 -7.07
C ASN A 173 -12.92 -11.16 -7.41
N GLU A 174 -11.69 -10.65 -7.28
CA GLU A 174 -10.46 -11.37 -7.64
C GLU A 174 -10.22 -12.58 -6.74
N LEU A 175 -10.49 -12.44 -5.44
CA LEU A 175 -10.32 -13.52 -4.47
C LEU A 175 -11.60 -14.35 -4.26
N ARG A 176 -12.70 -13.97 -4.93
CA ARG A 176 -14.04 -14.58 -4.80
C ARG A 176 -14.50 -14.68 -3.35
N LEU A 177 -14.35 -13.59 -2.60
CA LEU A 177 -14.68 -13.52 -1.17
C LEU A 177 -16.20 -13.56 -0.95
N ASP A 178 -16.63 -14.40 -0.01
CA ASP A 178 -17.98 -14.40 0.52
C ASP A 178 -17.98 -13.73 1.90
N LEU A 179 -18.30 -12.44 1.95
CA LEU A 179 -18.27 -11.63 3.19
C LEU A 179 -19.25 -12.09 4.28
N SER A 180 -20.10 -13.09 4.02
CA SER A 180 -20.88 -13.76 5.08
C SER A 180 -20.05 -14.74 5.90
N ARG A 181 -18.86 -15.14 5.40
CA ARG A 181 -17.92 -16.04 6.08
C ARG A 181 -16.87 -15.23 6.82
N ASP A 182 -16.68 -15.54 8.10
CA ASP A 182 -15.71 -14.85 8.96
C ASP A 182 -14.30 -14.81 8.35
N GLN A 183 -13.84 -15.92 7.76
CA GLN A 183 -12.50 -16.01 7.17
C GLN A 183 -12.29 -15.07 5.96
N ASP A 184 -13.32 -14.87 5.16
CA ASP A 184 -13.28 -14.02 3.97
C ASP A 184 -13.43 -12.55 4.36
N ALA A 185 -14.27 -12.27 5.36
CA ALA A 185 -14.36 -10.95 5.99
C ALA A 185 -13.02 -10.52 6.61
N ASP A 186 -12.35 -11.40 7.37
CA ASP A 186 -11.02 -11.13 7.93
C ASP A 186 -9.98 -10.86 6.84
N THR A 187 -10.10 -11.56 5.70
CA THR A 187 -9.21 -11.34 4.54
C THR A 187 -9.41 -9.95 3.96
N TYR A 188 -10.67 -9.54 3.72
CA TYR A 188 -11.00 -8.20 3.24
C TYR A 188 -10.51 -7.11 4.21
N ASP A 189 -10.76 -7.29 5.51
CA ASP A 189 -10.32 -6.38 6.56
C ASP A 189 -8.81 -6.22 6.62
N ARG A 190 -8.04 -7.30 6.41
CA ARG A 190 -6.58 -7.20 6.30
C ARG A 190 -6.16 -6.32 5.11
N TYR A 191 -6.71 -6.54 3.92
CA TYR A 191 -6.37 -5.71 2.76
C TYR A 191 -6.75 -4.24 2.97
N MET A 192 -7.88 -3.96 3.64
CA MET A 192 -8.26 -2.59 4.02
C MET A 192 -7.21 -1.97 4.93
N ARG A 193 -6.85 -2.68 6.01
CA ARG A 193 -5.88 -2.18 6.99
C ARG A 193 -4.56 -1.86 6.32
N GLU A 194 -4.05 -2.78 5.50
CA GLU A 194 -2.81 -2.57 4.73
C GLU A 194 -2.92 -1.35 3.80
N TYR A 195 -4.03 -1.20 3.08
CA TYR A 195 -4.24 -0.05 2.19
C TYR A 195 -4.29 1.28 2.94
N LEU A 196 -4.93 1.31 4.11
CA LEU A 196 -5.06 2.51 4.95
C LEU A 196 -3.83 2.78 5.82
N GLY A 197 -2.82 1.90 5.78
CA GLY A 197 -1.60 2.01 6.59
C GLY A 197 -1.80 1.68 8.06
N ILE A 198 -2.79 0.85 8.38
CA ILE A 198 -3.03 0.32 9.71
C ILE A 198 -2.21 -0.96 9.86
N ASP A 199 -0.94 -0.81 10.26
CA ASP A 199 -0.07 -1.95 10.54
C ASP A 199 -0.58 -2.80 11.72
N ASP A 200 0.00 -3.99 11.90
CA ASP A 200 -0.45 -4.91 12.93
C ASP A 200 -0.24 -4.38 14.36
N ALA A 201 0.76 -3.52 14.58
CA ALA A 201 1.01 -2.90 15.87
C ALA A 201 -0.08 -1.86 16.20
N LEU A 202 -0.43 -1.01 15.24
CA LEU A 202 -1.52 -0.05 15.36
C LEU A 202 -2.86 -0.78 15.51
N HIS A 203 -3.10 -1.80 14.70
CA HIS A 203 -4.32 -2.60 14.78
C HIS A 203 -4.48 -3.26 16.16
N ALA A 204 -3.42 -3.86 16.71
CA ALA A 204 -3.42 -4.43 18.04
C ALA A 204 -3.77 -3.37 19.11
N ARG A 205 -3.12 -2.20 19.04
CA ARG A 205 -3.40 -1.07 19.95
C ARG A 205 -4.86 -0.60 19.88
N LEU A 206 -5.41 -0.47 18.68
CA LEU A 206 -6.81 -0.07 18.48
C LEU A 206 -7.78 -1.08 19.08
N ARG A 207 -7.51 -2.39 18.94
CA ARG A 207 -8.34 -3.45 19.53
C ARG A 207 -8.23 -3.53 21.05
N SER A 208 -7.09 -3.17 21.62
CA SER A 208 -6.85 -3.14 23.07
C SER A 208 -7.48 -1.92 23.77
N SER A 209 -7.84 -0.86 23.04
CA SER A 209 -8.40 0.38 23.60
C SER A 209 -9.90 0.27 24.00
N LYS A 210 -10.34 -0.91 24.46
CA LYS A 210 -11.70 -1.15 24.94
C LYS A 210 -11.95 -0.51 26.31
#